data_AF-A0A937ZMX7-F1
#
_entry.id   AF-A0A937ZMX7-F1
#
_cell.length_a   1.000
_cell.length_b   1.000
_cell.length_c   1.000
_cell.angle_alpha   90.00
_cell.angle_beta   90.00
_cell.angle_gamma   90.00
#
_symmetry.space_group_name_H-M   'P 1'
#
loop_
_entity.id
_entity.type
_entity.pdbx_description
1 polymer ?
#
loop_
_entity_poly.entity_id
_entity_poly.type
_entity_poly.pdbx_seq_one_letter_code
_entity_poly.pdbx_strand_id
1 'polypeptide(L)'
;SRDRGEQRPDRFAVGEKIDAKVISVDRKERKVMLSIKQREIEEEKEAMAQFGTADSGASLGDILGVALSKAQKDRKEKDGDA
;
A
#
# COMPACT_ATOMS: atom_id res chain seq x y z
N SER A 1 -5.81 -6.87 -5.28
CA SER A 1 -5.54 -7.72 -4.12
C SER A 1 -4.21 -8.48 -4.22
N ARG A 2 -3.44 -8.50 -3.12
CA ARG A 2 -2.20 -9.28 -3.00
C ARG A 2 -2.47 -10.75 -2.69
N ASP A 3 -3.70 -11.10 -2.32
CA ASP A 3 -4.13 -12.47 -2.10
C ASP A 3 -4.03 -13.27 -3.42
N ARG A 4 -3.44 -14.46 -3.33
CA ARG A 4 -3.28 -15.39 -4.44
C ARG A 4 -4.62 -15.96 -4.89
N GLY A 5 -5.58 -16.13 -3.98
CA GLY A 5 -6.94 -16.59 -4.30
C GLY A 5 -7.67 -15.63 -5.22
N GLU A 6 -7.39 -14.33 -5.09
CA GLU A 6 -8.04 -13.29 -5.88
C GLU A 6 -7.46 -13.08 -7.28
N GLN A 7 -6.24 -13.58 -7.53
CA GLN A 7 -5.55 -13.45 -8.83
C GLN A 7 -5.94 -14.54 -9.84
N ARG A 8 -6.94 -15.34 -9.50
CA ARG A 8 -7.43 -16.47 -10.28
C ARG A 8 -8.21 -16.01 -11.52
N PRO A 9 -7.78 -16.36 -12.74
CA PRO A 9 -8.48 -15.95 -13.97
C PRO A 9 -9.91 -16.48 -14.08
N ASP A 10 -10.18 -17.64 -13.47
CA ASP A 10 -11.48 -18.31 -13.46
C ASP A 10 -12.56 -17.62 -12.63
N ARG A 11 -12.20 -16.54 -11.90
CA ARG A 11 -13.19 -15.67 -11.23
C ARG A 11 -14.02 -14.84 -12.21
N PHE A 12 -13.50 -14.60 -13.42
CA PHE A 12 -14.14 -13.71 -14.39
C PHE A 12 -14.88 -14.53 -15.44
N ALA A 13 -16.14 -14.19 -15.68
CA ALA A 13 -16.93 -14.86 -16.69
C ALA A 13 -16.58 -14.34 -18.09
N VAL A 14 -16.63 -15.23 -19.09
CA VAL A 14 -16.48 -14.81 -20.49
C VAL A 14 -17.64 -13.89 -20.86
N GLY A 15 -17.33 -12.71 -21.41
CA GLY A 15 -18.31 -11.70 -21.79
C GLY A 15 -18.69 -10.72 -20.68
N GLU A 16 -18.13 -10.89 -19.47
CA GLU A 16 -18.26 -9.92 -18.39
C GLU A 16 -17.58 -8.60 -18.76
N LYS A 17 -18.26 -7.49 -18.45
CA LYS A 17 -17.65 -6.16 -18.56
C LYS A 17 -16.89 -5.89 -17.28
N ILE A 18 -15.58 -5.82 -17.42
CA ILE A 18 -14.66 -5.50 -16.34
C ILE A 18 -13.83 -4.30 -16.73
N ASP A 19 -13.46 -3.53 -15.71
CA ASP A 19 -12.56 -2.42 -15.86
C ASP A 19 -11.11 -2.87 -15.57
N ALA A 20 -10.18 -2.44 -16.42
CA ALA A 20 -8.77 -2.81 -16.31
C ALA A 20 -7.86 -1.65 -16.71
N LYS A 21 -6.63 -1.67 -16.20
CA LYS A 21 -5.60 -0.69 -16.58
C LYS A 21 -4.89 -1.13 -17.85
N VAL A 22 -4.62 -0.20 -18.76
CA VAL A 22 -3.74 -0.44 -19.91
C VAL A 22 -2.29 -0.47 -19.44
N ILE A 23 -1.61 -1.60 -19.66
CA ILE A 23 -0.21 -1.79 -19.26
C ILE A 23 0.75 -1.63 -20.44
N SER A 24 0.31 -1.95 -21.65
CA SER A 24 1.09 -1.70 -22.86
C SER A 24 0.20 -1.67 -24.10
N VAL A 25 0.68 -0.98 -25.13
CA VAL A 25 0.02 -0.88 -26.43
C VAL A 25 1.06 -1.20 -27.50
N ASP A 26 0.89 -2.32 -28.18
CA ASP A 26 1.64 -2.65 -29.38
C ASP A 26 0.86 -2.13 -30.60
N ARG A 27 1.36 -1.05 -31.20
CA ARG A 27 0.74 -0.43 -32.38
C ARG A 27 0.99 -1.20 -33.67
N LYS A 28 2.06 -2.00 -33.73
CA LYS A 28 2.42 -2.78 -34.92
C LYS A 28 1.49 -4.00 -35.03
N GLU A 29 1.30 -4.71 -33.93
CA GLU A 29 0.40 -5.86 -33.86
C GLU A 29 -1.06 -5.49 -33.54
N ARG A 30 -1.32 -4.21 -33.21
CA ARG A 30 -2.62 -3.70 -32.76
C ARG A 30 -3.15 -4.46 -31.54
N LYS A 31 -2.25 -4.83 -30.63
CA LYS A 31 -2.57 -5.53 -29.39
C LYS A 31 -2.46 -4.57 -28.21
N VAL A 32 -3.36 -4.73 -27.25
CA VAL A 32 -3.34 -4.00 -25.98
C VAL A 32 -3.24 -5.02 -24.88
N MET A 33 -2.26 -4.85 -23.99
CA MET A 33 -2.20 -5.65 -22.77
C MET A 33 -2.90 -4.88 -21.66
N LEU A 34 -3.74 -5.59 -20.89
CA LEU A 34 -4.57 -5.04 -19.82
C LEU A 34 -4.25 -5.75 -18.50
N SER A 35 -4.42 -5.06 -17.37
CA SER A 35 -4.26 -5.63 -16.04
C SER A 35 -5.30 -5.11 -15.06
N ILE A 36 -6.08 -6.03 -14.49
CA ILE A 36 -7.06 -5.75 -13.42
C ILE A 36 -6.33 -5.51 -12.11
N LYS A 37 -5.35 -6.38 -11.80
CA LYS A 37 -4.53 -6.29 -10.58
C LYS A 37 -3.85 -4.93 -10.41
N GLN A 38 -3.29 -4.37 -11.48
CA GLN A 38 -2.63 -3.06 -11.39
C GLN A 38 -3.63 -1.94 -11.13
N ARG A 39 -4.85 -2.02 -11.66
CA ARG A 39 -5.91 -1.06 -11.36
C ARG A 39 -6.28 -1.10 -9.88
N GLU A 40 -6.49 -2.28 -9.32
CA GLU A 40 -6.83 -2.44 -7.90
C GLU A 40 -5.73 -1.88 -6.98
N ILE A 41 -4.45 -2.08 -7.31
CA ILE A 41 -3.32 -1.56 -6.52
C ILE A 41 -3.28 -0.03 -6.57
N GLU A 42 -3.56 0.56 -7.73
CA GLU A 42 -3.59 2.01 -7.89
C GLU A 42 -4.77 2.63 -7.15
N GLU A 43 -5.95 2.03 -7.25
CA GLU A 43 -7.15 2.44 -6.53
C GLU A 43 -6.97 2.31 -5.01
N GLU A 44 -6.37 1.22 -4.53
CA GLU A 44 -6.00 1.05 -3.12
C GLU A 44 -5.01 2.13 -2.68
N LYS A 45 -3.99 2.42 -3.50
CA LYS A 45 -3.01 3.47 -3.19
C LYS A 45 -3.62 4.86 -3.18
N GLU A 46 -4.51 5.18 -4.11
CA GLU A 46 -5.24 6.45 -4.16
C GLU A 46 -6.17 6.59 -2.96
N ALA A 47 -6.90 5.53 -2.62
CA ALA A 47 -7.72 5.49 -1.41
C ALA A 47 -6.86 5.65 -0.15
N MET A 48 -5.71 4.99 -0.05
CA MET A 48 -4.78 5.18 1.07
C MET A 48 -4.23 6.61 1.13
N ALA A 49 -4.01 7.28 0.01
CA ALA A 49 -3.57 8.68 0.00
C ALA A 49 -4.67 9.63 0.48
N GLN A 50 -5.92 9.39 0.05
CA GLN A 50 -7.08 10.22 0.39
C GLN A 50 -7.62 9.97 1.81
N PHE A 51 -7.62 8.72 2.27
CA PHE A 51 -8.11 8.32 3.60
C PHE A 51 -6.99 8.20 4.64
N GLY A 52 -5.72 8.12 4.24
CA GLY A 52 -4.57 8.05 5.14
C GLY A 52 -4.12 9.39 5.72
N THR A 53 -4.84 10.48 5.46
CA THR A 53 -4.43 11.84 5.83
C THR A 53 -5.39 12.62 6.72
N ALA A 54 -6.43 11.98 7.30
CA ALA A 54 -7.40 12.73 8.09
C ALA A 54 -7.13 12.80 9.61
N ASP A 55 -6.57 11.78 10.28
CA ASP A 55 -6.51 11.80 11.77
C ASP A 55 -5.35 11.04 12.45
N SER A 56 -4.38 10.49 11.71
CA SER A 56 -3.20 9.85 12.32
C SER A 56 -2.16 10.89 12.73
N GLY A 57 -2.55 11.78 13.65
CA GLY A 57 -1.64 12.71 14.31
C GLY A 57 -0.52 11.93 15.01
N ALA A 58 0.71 12.25 14.61
CA ALA A 58 1.96 11.55 14.94
C ALA A 58 2.13 10.21 14.21
N SER A 59 3.05 10.21 13.24
CA SER A 59 3.51 9.00 12.57
C SER A 59 3.96 7.97 13.60
N LEU A 60 3.78 6.67 13.31
CA LEU A 60 4.30 5.57 14.15
C LEU A 60 5.80 5.77 14.46
N GLY A 61 6.53 6.40 13.53
CA GLY A 61 7.94 6.78 13.71
C GLY A 61 8.17 7.91 14.71
N ASP A 62 7.26 8.88 14.80
CA ASP A 62 7.34 9.99 15.75
C ASP A 62 7.03 9.49 17.17
N ILE A 63 5.98 8.67 17.32
CA ILE A 63 5.59 8.11 18.62
C ILE A 63 6.66 7.15 19.15
N LEU A 64 7.16 6.25 18.29
CA LEU A 64 8.20 5.28 18.67
C LEU A 64 9.55 5.97 18.92
N GLY A 65 9.91 6.98 18.11
CA GLY A 65 11.14 7.75 18.27
C GLY A 65 11.19 8.54 19.58
N VAL A 66 10.07 9.18 19.95
CA VAL A 66 9.95 9.90 21.23
C VAL A 66 9.98 8.93 22.41
N ALA A 67 9.27 7.80 22.34
CA ALA A 67 9.26 6.79 23.40
C ALA A 67 10.65 6.16 23.61
N LEU A 68 11.36 5.84 22.53
CA LEU A 68 12.71 5.27 22.59
C LEU A 68 13.72 6.28 23.15
N SER A 69 13.65 7.54 22.71
CA SER A 69 14.53 8.60 23.22
C SER A 69 14.31 8.86 24.72
N LYS A 70 13.05 8.79 25.18
CA LYS A 70 12.70 8.90 26.60
C LYS A 70 13.27 7.71 27.40
N ALA A 71 13.08 6.49 26.92
CA ALA A 71 13.64 5.29 27.56
C ALA A 71 15.17 5.27 27.62
N GLN A 72 15.86 5.86 26.63
CA GLN A 72 17.32 6.01 26.65
C GLN A 72 17.79 7.05 27.67
N LYS A 73 17.06 8.16 27.83
CA LYS A 73 17.35 9.17 28.87
C LYS A 73 17.13 8.59 30.27
N ASP A 74 16.03 7.87 30.48
CA ASP A 74 15.70 7.26 31.77
C ASP A 74 16.73 6.18 32.20
N ARG A 75 17.36 5.47 31.25
CA ARG A 75 18.48 4.56 31.58
C ARG A 75 19.74 5.31 31.96
N LYS A 76 20.06 6.40 31.25
CA LYS A 76 21.30 7.16 31.47
C LYS A 76 21.28 7.94 32.79
N GLU A 77 20.10 8.31 33.29
CA GLU A 77 19.94 8.88 34.64
C GLU A 77 20.11 7.83 35.76
N LYS A 78 19.73 6.56 35.53
CA LYS A 78 19.86 5.50 36.54
C LYS A 78 21.28 4.97 36.71
N ASP A 79 22.11 5.06 35.67
CA ASP A 79 23.51 4.62 35.70
C ASP A 79 24.48 5.74 36.17
N GLY A 80 23.97 6.95 36.46
CA GLY A 80 24.77 8.13 36.85
C GLY A 80 24.73 8.49 38.34
N ASP A 81 23.98 7.74 39.17
CA ASP A 81 23.86 7.96 40.63
C ASP A 81 24.34 6.73 41.43
N ALA A 82 25.50 6.19 41.03
CA ALA A 82 26.25 5.14 41.73
C ALA A 82 27.72 5.52 41.85
#